data_AF-A0A0F9L7T2-F1
#
_entry.id   AF-A0A0F9L7T2-F1
#
_cell.length_a   1.000
_cell.length_b   1.000
_cell.length_c   1.000
_cell.angle_alpha   90.00
_cell.angle_beta   90.00
_cell.angle_gamma   90.00
#
_symmetry.space_group_name_H-M   'P 1'
#
loop_
_entity.id
_entity.type
_entity.pdbx_description
1 polymer ?
#
loop_
_entity_poly.entity_id
_entity_poly.type
_entity_poly.pdbx_seq_one_letter_code
_entity_poly.pdbx_strand_id
1 'polypeptide(L)' 'MSISQRLREVRDRDYGGEQKIMAADWAIHESKLSRWITSERIPTHNSYDFLAGKLGISIAEVHESCQIERRERELATTT' A
#
# COMPACT_ATOMS: atom_id res chain seq x y z
N MET A 1 -4.61 9.46 5.31
CA MET A 1 -4.16 8.07 5.49
C MET A 1 -3.26 7.69 4.33
N SER A 2 -2.04 7.25 4.61
CA SER A 2 -1.07 6.85 3.58
C SER A 2 -1.38 5.48 2.98
N ILE A 3 -0.76 5.17 1.84
CA ILE A 3 -1.01 3.89 1.15
C ILE A 3 -0.49 2.68 1.96
N SER A 4 0.67 2.80 2.62
CA SER A 4 1.19 1.77 3.53
C SER A 4 0.31 1.55 4.76
N GLN A 5 -0.33 2.60 5.29
CA GLN A 5 -1.34 2.46 6.35
C GLN A 5 -2.56 1.68 5.87
N ARG A 6 -3.15 2.06 4.73
CA ARG A 6 -4.29 1.34 4.13
C ARG A 6 -3.98 -0.15 3.93
N LEU A 7 -2.79 -0.46 3.41
CA LEU A 7 -2.37 -1.84 3.19
C LEU A 7 -2.25 -2.63 4.49
N ARG A 8 -1.75 -2.01 5.56
CA ARG A 8 -1.69 -2.64 6.91
C ARG A 8 -3.08 -2.88 7.48
N GLU A 9 -3.98 -1.91 7.37
CA GLU A 9 -5.36 -2.07 7.85
C GLU A 9 -6.07 -3.22 7.14
N VAL A 10 -5.92 -3.33 5.81
CA VAL A 10 -6.49 -4.45 5.05
C VAL A 10 -5.84 -5.77 5.43
N ARG A 11 -4.50 -5.82 5.57
CA ARG A 11 -3.79 -7.01 6.04
C ARG A 11 -4.32 -7.47 7.40
N ASP A 12 -4.47 -6.56 8.35
CA ASP A 12 -4.86 -6.88 9.71
C ASP A 12 -6.34 -7.26 9.81
N ARG A 13 -7.21 -6.55 9.08
CA ARG A 13 -8.67 -6.77 9.06
C ARG A 13 -9.07 -8.05 8.30
N ASP A 14 -8.55 -8.23 7.09
CA ASP A 14 -9.05 -9.24 6.16
C ASP A 14 -8.19 -10.52 6.14
N TYR A 15 -6.93 -10.41 6.58
CA TYR A 15 -5.95 -11.50 6.55
C TYR A 15 -5.35 -11.80 7.93
N GLY A 16 -5.87 -11.21 9.00
CA GLY A 16 -5.41 -11.48 10.38
C GLY A 16 -3.94 -11.13 10.63
N GLY A 17 -3.39 -10.18 9.86
CA GLY A 17 -1.97 -9.80 9.93
C GLY A 17 -1.04 -10.65 9.05
N GLU A 18 -1.57 -11.69 8.40
CA GLU A 18 -0.77 -12.61 7.58
C GLU A 18 -0.51 -12.04 6.18
N GLN A 19 0.61 -11.33 6.04
CA GLN A 19 1.04 -10.74 4.77
C GLN A 19 1.18 -11.80 3.64
N LYS A 20 1.62 -13.01 3.98
CA LYS A 20 1.76 -14.10 3.01
C LYS A 20 0.43 -14.53 2.42
N ILE A 21 -0.62 -14.59 3.24
CA ILE A 21 -1.98 -14.95 2.79
C ILE A 21 -2.52 -13.83 1.88
N MET A 22 -2.36 -12.57 2.30
CA MET A 22 -2.74 -11.41 1.50
C MET A 22 -2.04 -11.41 0.14
N ALA A 23 -0.71 -11.63 0.10
CA ALA A 23 0.05 -11.69 -1.14
C ALA A 23 -0.44 -12.79 -2.08
N ALA A 24 -0.74 -13.98 -1.53
CA ALA A 24 -1.26 -15.11 -2.29
C ALA A 24 -2.66 -14.82 -2.87
N ASP A 25 -3.59 -14.31 -2.07
CA ASP A 25 -4.93 -13.92 -2.50
C ASP A 25 -4.92 -12.79 -3.56
N TRP A 26 -3.96 -11.88 -3.41
CA TRP A 26 -3.77 -10.77 -4.33
C TRP A 26 -3.00 -11.16 -5.59
N ALA A 27 -2.50 -12.38 -5.68
CA ALA A 27 -1.65 -12.88 -6.75
C ALA A 27 -0.45 -11.94 -7.03
N ILE A 28 0.16 -11.40 -5.98
CA ILE A 28 1.36 -10.56 -6.06
C ILE A 28 2.52 -11.18 -5.28
N HIS A 29 3.74 -10.89 -5.71
CA HIS A 29 4.92 -11.32 -4.96
C HIS A 29 4.92 -10.71 -3.54
N GLU A 30 5.11 -11.55 -2.53
CA GLU A 30 5.15 -11.14 -1.12
C GLU A 30 6.18 -10.04 -0.86
N SER A 31 7.35 -10.11 -1.49
CA SER A 31 8.39 -9.09 -1.35
C SER A 31 7.97 -7.73 -1.92
N LYS A 32 7.11 -7.70 -2.95
CA LYS A 32 6.56 -6.46 -3.52
C LYS A 32 5.55 -5.85 -2.54
N LEU A 33 4.67 -6.67 -1.98
CA LEU A 33 3.70 -6.23 -0.97
C LEU A 33 4.39 -5.73 0.30
N SER A 34 5.41 -6.47 0.77
CA SER A 34 6.20 -6.12 1.96
C SER A 34 6.76 -4.71 1.86
N ARG A 35 7.42 -4.39 0.73
CA ARG A 35 7.99 -3.05 0.49
C ARG A 35 6.96 -1.93 0.48
N TRP A 36 5.72 -2.21 0.08
CA TRP A 36 4.63 -1.25 0.12
C TRP A 36 4.10 -1.07 1.54
N ILE A 37 3.94 -2.17 2.29
CA ILE A 37 3.47 -2.17 3.68
C ILE A 37 4.46 -1.46 4.62
N THR A 38 5.76 -1.64 4.41
CA THR A 38 6.83 -1.04 5.23
C THR A 38 7.19 0.38 4.80
N SER A 39 6.51 0.94 3.80
CA SER A 39 6.84 2.25 3.20
C SER A 39 8.24 2.34 2.57
N GLU A 40 8.97 1.23 2.45
CA GLU A 40 10.27 1.17 1.75
C GLU A 40 10.13 1.67 0.31
N ARG A 41 9.05 1.25 -0.36
CA ARG A 41 8.72 1.65 -1.74
C ARG A 41 7.27 2.10 -1.84
N ILE A 42 7.06 3.31 -2.36
CA ILE A 42 5.72 3.78 -2.71
C ILE A 42 5.28 3.12 -4.04
N PRO A 43 4.04 2.63 -4.14
CA PRO A 43 3.48 2.16 -5.41
C PRO A 43 3.53 3.24 -6.51
N THR A 44 3.78 2.80 -7.75
CA THR A 44 3.76 3.66 -8.93
C THR A 44 2.43 3.53 -9.67
N HIS A 45 2.18 4.41 -10.63
CA HIS A 45 0.96 4.44 -11.44
C HIS A 45 0.58 3.07 -12.04
N ASN A 46 1.57 2.26 -12.46
CA ASN A 46 1.37 0.90 -12.98
C ASN A 46 0.69 -0.07 -12.00
N SER A 47 0.61 0.27 -10.71
CA SER A 47 -0.05 -0.54 -9.70
C SER A 47 -1.37 0.07 -9.21
N TYR A 48 -1.78 1.24 -9.74
CA TYR A 48 -2.94 1.94 -9.21
C TYR A 48 -4.25 1.24 -9.52
N ASP A 49 -4.46 0.74 -10.74
CA ASP A 49 -5.68 -0.01 -11.09
C ASP A 49 -5.83 -1.26 -10.22
N PHE A 50 -4.72 -1.97 -10.04
CA PHE A 50 -4.66 -3.15 -9.17
C PHE A 50 -5.01 -2.79 -7.71
N LEU A 51 -4.41 -1.73 -7.16
CA LEU A 51 -4.66 -1.30 -5.79
C LEU A 51 -6.08 -0.76 -5.62
N ALA A 52 -6.60 -0.01 -6.58
CA ALA A 52 -7.97 0.49 -6.58
C ALA A 52 -8.96 -0.67 -6.51
N GLY A 53 -8.78 -1.69 -7.34
CA GLY A 53 -9.61 -2.90 -7.32
C GLY A 53 -9.53 -3.69 -6.01
N LYS A 54 -8.33 -3.84 -5.44
CA LYS A 54 -8.15 -4.60 -4.18
C LYS A 54 -8.60 -3.84 -2.93
N LEU A 55 -8.47 -2.51 -2.92
CA LEU A 55 -8.86 -1.67 -1.79
C LEU A 55 -10.32 -1.20 -1.88
N GLY A 56 -10.99 -1.39 -3.02
CA GLY A 56 -12.37 -0.92 -3.24
C GLY A 56 -12.48 0.62 -3.26
N ILE A 57 -11.44 1.31 -3.72
CA ILE A 57 -11.36 2.78 -3.79
C ILE A 57 -11.02 3.23 -5.21
N SER A 58 -11.19 4.52 -5.50
CA SER A 58 -10.83 5.07 -6.80
C SER A 58 -9.31 5.14 -7.03
N ILE A 59 -8.90 5.17 -8.31
CA ILE A 59 -7.50 5.41 -8.71
C ILE A 59 -6.99 6.75 -8.16
N ALA A 60 -7.86 7.77 -8.11
CA ALA A 60 -7.54 9.08 -7.54
C ALA A 60 -7.20 8.98 -6.05
N GLU A 61 -7.99 8.22 -5.27
CA GLU A 61 -7.70 7.99 -3.85
C GLU A 61 -6.42 7.18 -3.61
N VAL A 62 -6.10 6.21 -4.50
CA VAL A 62 -4.80 5.53 -4.47
C VAL A 62 -3.67 6.52 -4.70
N HIS A 63 -3.81 7.39 -5.70
CA HIS A 63 -2.83 8.42 -6.01
C HIS A 63 -2.62 9.37 -4.84
N GLU A 64 -3.70 9.93 -4.27
CA GLU A 64 -3.63 10.80 -3.10
C GLU A 64 -2.96 10.12 -1.91
N SER A 65 -3.30 8.85 -1.64
CA SER A 65 -2.68 8.08 -0.56
C SER A 65 -1.16 7.88 -0.78
N CYS A 66 -0.73 7.73 -2.04
CA CYS A 66 0.69 7.68 -2.40
C CYS A 66 1.38 9.05 -2.22
N GLN A 67 0.70 10.16 -2.54
CA GLN A 67 1.25 11.51 -2.35
C GLN A 67 1.36 11.91 -0.88
N ILE A 68 0.41 11.46 -0.05
CA ILE A 68 0.51 11.59 1.41
C ILE A 68 1.79 10.90 1.90
N GLU A 69 2.00 9.64 1.53
CA GLU A 69 3.18 8.89 1.97
C GLU A 69 4.50 9.52 1.51
N ARG A 70 4.53 10.07 0.28
CA ARG A 70 5.70 10.77 -0.24
C ARG A 70 6.05 11.99 0.62
N ARG A 71 5.06 12.82 0.93
CA ARG A 71 5.23 14.00 1.78
C ARG A 71 5.67 13.62 3.20
N GLU A 72 5.09 12.57 3.77
CA GLU A 72 5.49 12.06 5.09
C GLU A 72 6.96 11.62 5.11
N ARG A 73 7.42 10.95 4.05
CA ARG A 73 8.85 10.56 3.92
C ARG A 73 9.77 11.76 3.77
N GLU A 74 9.40 12.75 2.97
CA GLU A 74 10.17 13.98 2.78
C GLU A 74 10.33 14.77 4.08
N LEU A 75 9.26 14.85 4.89
CA LEU A 75 9.29 15.49 6.21
C LEU A 75 10.20 14.72 7.18
N ALA A 76 10.13 13.40 7.20
CA ALA A 76 10.95 12.56 8.08
C ALA A 76 12.45 12.63 7.75
N THR A 77 12.84 12.88 6.49
CA THR A 77 14.25 13.05 6.11
C THR A 77 14.82 14.44 6.37
N THR A 78 13.96 15.42 6.67
CA THR A 78 14.37 16.83 6.88
C THR A 78 14.47 17.19 8.37
N THR A 79 14.11 16.27 9.26
CA THR A 79 14.12 16.43 10.73
C THR A 79 15.25 15.64 11.35
#